data_AF-A0A1U9NDK4-F1
#
_entry.id   AF-A0A1U9NDK4-F1
#
_cell.length_a   1.000
_cell.length_b   1.000
_cell.length_c   1.000
_cell.angle_alpha   90.00
_cell.angle_beta   90.00
_cell.angle_gamma   90.00
#
_symmetry.space_group_name_H-M   'P 1'
#
loop_
_entity.id
_entity.type
_entity.pdbx_description
1 polymer ?
#
loop_
_entity_poly.entity_id
_entity_poly.type
_entity_poly.pdbx_seq_one_letter_code
_entity_poly.pdbx_strand_id
1 'polypeptide(L)'
;MQILYGAMSSYDPNWDAGFLYSRINLIWGVLHTFISFIILCGLGLLYRKQMHLHKRFMLMAALTMIPASVTRIAFLGIIPIDGTLLTLLTTYILWLTPVVMDRLIFKAVHPVFKWGVPVYIVTQVICIGFMPSTGIGRAIAFPFALQ
;
A
#
# COMPACT_ATOMS: atom_id res chain seq x y z
N MET A 1 -4.75 -28.96 14.93
CA MET A 1 -6.21 -28.96 14.66
C MET A 1 -6.94 -27.73 15.19
N GLN A 2 -6.56 -27.17 16.36
CA GLN A 2 -7.18 -25.94 16.91
C GLN A 2 -7.08 -24.69 16.01
N ILE A 3 -5.97 -24.48 15.31
CA ILE A 3 -5.81 -23.32 14.41
C ILE A 3 -6.78 -23.41 13.22
N LEU A 4 -6.96 -24.61 12.66
CA LEU A 4 -7.89 -24.84 11.55
C LEU A 4 -9.35 -24.67 12.00
N TYR A 5 -9.67 -25.16 13.20
CA TYR A 5 -10.99 -25.02 13.79
C TYR A 5 -11.32 -23.56 14.13
N GLY A 6 -10.33 -22.78 14.63
CA GLY A 6 -10.46 -21.34 14.86
C GLY A 6 -10.63 -20.53 13.58
N ALA A 7 -9.95 -20.94 12.49
CA ALA A 7 -10.12 -20.34 11.17
C ALA A 7 -11.50 -20.66 10.56
N MET A 8 -12.01 -21.89 10.77
CA MET A 8 -13.35 -22.28 10.34
C MET A 8 -14.45 -21.62 11.18
N SER A 9 -14.25 -21.47 12.49
CA SER A 9 -15.23 -20.82 13.38
C SER A 9 -15.29 -19.30 13.22
N SER A 10 -14.28 -18.70 12.60
CA SER A 10 -14.30 -17.28 12.25
C SER A 10 -14.95 -17.01 10.90
N TYR A 11 -15.25 -18.04 10.09
CA TYR A 11 -16.02 -17.91 8.86
C TYR A 11 -17.52 -17.88 9.18
N ASP A 12 -18.15 -16.71 9.05
CA ASP A 12 -19.61 -16.58 9.11
C ASP A 12 -20.14 -16.37 7.68
N PRO A 13 -20.95 -17.29 7.14
CA PRO A 13 -21.50 -17.16 5.80
C PRO A 13 -22.47 -15.97 5.64
N ASN A 14 -22.88 -15.32 6.74
CA ASN A 14 -23.75 -14.14 6.73
C ASN A 14 -22.97 -12.81 6.78
N TRP A 15 -21.67 -12.81 6.45
CA TRP A 15 -20.91 -11.57 6.37
C TRP A 15 -21.52 -10.59 5.38
N ASP A 16 -21.80 -9.38 5.87
CA ASP A 16 -22.26 -8.29 5.03
C ASP A 16 -21.26 -8.02 3.91
N ALA A 17 -21.77 -7.68 2.72
CA ALA A 17 -20.95 -7.44 1.54
C ALA A 17 -19.90 -6.35 1.81
N GLY A 18 -20.26 -5.32 2.60
CA GLY A 18 -19.33 -4.26 3.02
C GLY A 18 -18.13 -4.78 3.82
N PHE A 19 -18.34 -5.77 4.69
CA PHE A 19 -17.27 -6.39 5.46
C PHE A 19 -16.29 -7.17 4.56
N LEU A 20 -16.81 -7.92 3.59
CA LEU A 20 -15.99 -8.66 2.61
C LEU A 20 -15.17 -7.71 1.73
N TYR A 21 -15.77 -6.64 1.20
CA TYR A 21 -15.04 -5.64 0.39
C TYR A 21 -13.92 -4.97 1.17
N SER A 22 -14.17 -4.62 2.44
CA SER A 22 -13.17 -4.04 3.34
C SER A 22 -11.94 -4.95 3.51
N ARG A 23 -12.15 -6.25 3.74
CA ARG A 23 -11.06 -7.24 3.87
C ARG A 23 -10.29 -7.44 2.57
N ILE A 24 -10.98 -7.52 1.44
CA ILE A 24 -10.34 -7.64 0.11
C ILE A 24 -9.48 -6.41 -0.17
N ASN A 25 -10.01 -5.21 0.08
CA ASN A 25 -9.27 -3.96 -0.09
C ASN A 25 -8.03 -3.89 0.81
N LEU A 26 -8.13 -4.37 2.06
CA LEU A 26 -7.00 -4.47 2.98
C LEU A 26 -5.91 -5.40 2.43
N ILE A 27 -6.27 -6.63 2.05
CA ILE A 27 -5.31 -7.62 1.52
C ILE A 27 -4.60 -7.06 0.28
N TRP A 28 -5.36 -6.43 -0.61
CA TRP A 28 -4.84 -5.85 -1.84
C TRP A 28 -3.89 -4.67 -1.59
N GLY A 29 -4.25 -3.77 -0.66
CA GLY A 29 -3.38 -2.66 -0.25
C GLY A 29 -2.08 -3.14 0.38
N VAL A 30 -2.14 -4.15 1.27
CA VAL A 30 -0.95 -4.76 1.87
C VAL A 30 -0.07 -5.40 0.79
N LEU A 31 -0.66 -6.11 -0.17
CA LEU A 31 0.08 -6.73 -1.27
C LEU A 31 0.83 -5.70 -2.13
N HIS A 32 0.20 -4.57 -2.46
CA HIS A 32 0.87 -3.48 -3.18
C HIS A 32 2.05 -2.89 -2.40
N THR A 33 1.88 -2.63 -1.10
CA THR A 33 2.97 -2.11 -0.27
C THR A 33 4.13 -3.11 -0.19
N PHE A 34 3.84 -4.40 -0.13
CA PHE A 34 4.85 -5.46 -0.08
C PHE A 34 5.65 -5.57 -1.38
N ILE A 35 4.98 -5.56 -2.53
CA ILE A 35 5.64 -5.55 -3.84
C ILE A 35 6.52 -4.30 -3.98
N SER A 36 5.99 -3.14 -3.62
CA SER A 36 6.73 -1.87 -3.68
C SER A 36 7.97 -1.90 -2.78
N PHE A 37 7.85 -2.47 -1.59
CA PHE A 37 8.97 -2.68 -0.68
C PHE A 37 10.04 -3.59 -1.28
N ILE A 38 9.67 -4.73 -1.87
CA ILE A 38 10.63 -5.65 -2.50
C ILE A 38 11.41 -4.94 -3.61
N ILE A 39 10.72 -4.17 -4.46
CA ILE A 39 11.35 -3.45 -5.57
C ILE A 39 12.31 -2.38 -5.04
N LEU A 40 11.87 -1.54 -4.10
CA LEU A 40 12.70 -0.44 -3.55
C LEU A 40 13.87 -0.96 -2.72
N CYS A 41 13.64 -2.00 -1.91
CA CYS A 41 14.69 -2.67 -1.15
C CYS A 41 15.71 -3.34 -2.09
N GLY A 42 15.23 -4.03 -3.13
CA GLY A 42 16.07 -4.62 -4.17
C GLY A 42 16.94 -3.58 -4.88
N LEU A 43 16.35 -2.44 -5.29
CA LEU A 43 17.09 -1.30 -5.84
C LEU A 43 18.12 -0.76 -4.83
N GLY A 44 17.75 -0.64 -3.55
CA GLY A 44 18.66 -0.24 -2.48
C GLY A 44 19.87 -1.18 -2.37
N LEU A 45 19.67 -2.49 -2.45
CA LEU A 45 20.73 -3.50 -2.42
C LEU A 45 21.61 -3.48 -3.69
N LEU A 46 21.00 -3.30 -4.87
CA LEU A 46 21.73 -3.18 -6.13
C LEU A 46 22.67 -1.97 -6.13
N TYR A 47 22.19 -0.83 -5.62
CA TYR A 47 22.98 0.39 -5.50
C TYR A 47 23.82 0.49 -4.23
N ARG A 48 24.15 -0.64 -3.56
CA ARG A 48 24.97 -0.65 -2.32
C ARG A 48 26.31 0.07 -2.45
N LYS A 49 26.90 0.11 -3.64
CA LYS A 49 28.18 0.78 -3.91
C LYS A 49 28.07 2.31 -3.83
N GLN A 50 26.87 2.86 -3.98
CA GLN A 50 26.61 4.30 -3.91
C GLN A 50 25.83 4.62 -2.63
N MET A 51 26.56 4.92 -1.55
CA MET A 51 26.00 5.20 -0.21
C MET A 51 24.85 6.23 -0.21
N HIS A 52 24.92 7.25 -1.07
CA HIS A 52 23.87 8.26 -1.18
C HIS A 52 22.56 7.69 -1.74
N LEU A 53 22.61 6.84 -2.77
CA LEU A 53 21.43 6.19 -3.34
C LEU A 53 20.88 5.13 -2.40
N HIS A 54 21.76 4.31 -1.83
CA HIS A 54 21.38 3.24 -0.91
C HIS A 54 20.54 3.75 0.26
N LYS A 55 21.02 4.79 0.97
CA LYS A 55 20.29 5.37 2.11
C LYS A 55 18.91 5.90 1.71
N ARG A 56 18.80 6.56 0.55
CA ARG A 56 17.54 7.13 0.05
C ARG A 56 16.56 6.04 -0.36
N PHE A 57 17.01 4.99 -1.05
CA PHE A 57 16.16 3.85 -1.40
C PHE A 57 15.70 3.06 -0.17
N MET A 58 16.58 2.86 0.81
CA MET A 58 16.21 2.20 2.07
C MET A 58 15.21 3.01 2.89
N LEU A 59 15.36 4.35 2.90
CA LEU A 59 14.37 5.25 3.52
C LEU A 59 13.01 5.13 2.83
N MET A 60 12.99 5.16 1.50
CA MET A 60 11.75 5.00 0.72
C MET A 60 11.09 3.66 0.98
N ALA A 61 11.87 2.56 0.97
CA ALA A 61 11.38 1.23 1.29
C ALA A 61 10.76 1.19 2.70
N ALA A 62 11.42 1.74 3.71
CA ALA A 62 10.87 1.80 5.06
C ALA A 62 9.56 2.59 5.13
N LEU A 63 9.48 3.75 4.46
CA LEU A 63 8.26 4.57 4.40
C LEU A 63 7.09 3.82 3.75
N THR A 64 7.34 2.92 2.79
CA THR A 64 6.27 2.12 2.15
C THR A 64 5.59 1.12 3.08
N MET A 65 6.26 0.69 4.14
CA MET A 65 5.72 -0.29 5.10
C MET A 65 4.82 0.35 6.16
N ILE A 66 5.01 1.64 6.46
CA ILE A 66 4.22 2.35 7.47
C ILE A 66 2.71 2.38 7.12
N PRO A 67 2.30 2.70 5.88
CA PRO A 67 0.89 2.64 5.47
C PRO A 67 0.21 1.30 5.73
N ALA A 68 0.91 0.17 5.58
CA ALA A 68 0.34 -1.15 5.82
C ALA A 68 -0.06 -1.34 7.30
N SER A 69 0.76 -0.84 8.21
CA SER A 69 0.47 -0.83 9.65
C SER A 69 -0.68 0.12 9.98
N VAL A 70 -0.68 1.32 9.40
CA VAL A 70 -1.77 2.30 9.57
C VAL A 70 -3.09 1.74 9.05
N THR A 71 -3.06 1.00 7.93
CA THR A 71 -4.24 0.35 7.34
C THR A 71 -4.87 -0.63 8.30
N ARG A 72 -4.07 -1.46 8.97
CA ARG A 72 -4.60 -2.39 9.99
C ARG A 72 -5.28 -1.66 11.14
N ILE A 73 -4.70 -0.55 11.60
CA ILE A 73 -5.27 0.26 12.70
C ILE A 73 -6.57 0.94 12.25
N ALA A 74 -6.59 1.49 11.03
CA ALA A 74 -7.76 2.15 10.48
C ALA A 74 -8.97 1.20 10.36
N PHE A 75 -8.72 -0.06 9.98
CA PHE A 75 -9.76 -1.09 9.88
C PHE A 75 -10.18 -1.72 11.22
N LEU A 76 -9.55 -1.37 12.35
CA LEU A 76 -10.02 -1.74 13.70
C LEU A 76 -11.22 -0.88 14.15
N GLY A 77 -11.60 0.17 13.42
CA GLY A 77 -12.79 0.97 13.70
C GLY A 77 -12.66 1.92 14.90
N ILE A 78 -11.44 2.15 15.41
CA ILE A 78 -11.18 3.06 16.53
C ILE A 78 -11.43 4.54 16.14
N ILE A 79 -11.34 4.85 14.85
CA ILE A 79 -11.46 6.21 14.31
C ILE A 79 -12.67 6.25 13.35
N PRO A 80 -13.62 7.18 13.50
CA PRO A 80 -14.82 7.30 12.67
C PRO A 80 -14.53 7.95 11.29
N ILE A 81 -13.38 7.64 10.69
CA ILE A 81 -12.95 8.15 9.38
C ILE A 81 -12.84 6.95 8.45
N ASP A 82 -13.19 7.14 7.18
CA ASP A 82 -12.98 6.13 6.15
C ASP A 82 -11.51 5.66 6.16
N GLY A 83 -11.29 4.38 6.48
CA GLY A 83 -9.97 3.81 6.64
C GLY A 83 -9.15 3.86 5.35
N THR A 84 -9.81 3.84 4.19
CA THR A 84 -9.14 4.01 2.89
C THR A 84 -8.63 5.44 2.71
N LEU A 85 -9.42 6.44 3.11
CA LEU A 85 -9.00 7.83 3.01
C LEU A 85 -7.83 8.14 3.95
N LEU A 86 -7.92 7.69 5.22
CA LEU A 86 -6.87 7.91 6.21
C LEU A 86 -5.53 7.30 5.78
N THR A 87 -5.56 6.09 5.20
CA THR A 87 -4.37 5.38 4.75
C THR A 87 -3.74 6.04 3.53
N LEU A 88 -4.53 6.46 2.55
CA LEU A 88 -4.05 7.20 1.39
C LEU A 88 -3.40 8.52 1.80
N LEU A 89 -4.07 9.30 2.63
CA LEU A 89 -3.60 10.60 3.08
C LEU A 89 -2.29 10.47 3.87
N THR A 90 -2.22 9.50 4.78
CA THR A 90 -1.00 9.18 5.53
C THR A 90 0.14 8.76 4.61
N THR A 91 -0.15 7.94 3.59
CA THR A 91 0.85 7.49 2.61
C THR A 91 1.42 8.68 1.83
N TYR A 92 0.58 9.57 1.32
CA TYR A 92 1.03 10.73 0.57
C TYR A 92 1.84 11.70 1.43
N ILE A 93 1.43 11.94 2.68
CA ILE A 93 2.21 12.77 3.62
C ILE A 93 3.59 12.16 3.87
N LEU A 94 3.66 10.86 4.15
CA LEU A 94 4.92 10.16 4.42
C LEU A 94 5.86 10.18 3.21
N TRP A 95 5.33 10.04 2.00
CA TRP A 95 6.10 10.10 0.76
C TRP A 95 6.54 11.52 0.37
N LEU A 96 5.73 12.54 0.68
CA LEU A 96 6.07 13.93 0.43
C LEU A 96 7.07 14.49 1.45
N THR A 97 7.03 14.01 2.71
CA THR A 97 7.95 14.45 3.77
C THR A 97 9.41 14.49 3.34
N PRO A 98 10.03 13.40 2.85
CA PRO A 98 11.43 13.43 2.43
C PRO A 98 11.68 14.34 1.21
N VAL A 99 10.72 14.50 0.30
CA VAL A 99 10.81 15.41 -0.86
C VAL A 99 10.88 16.86 -0.39
N VAL A 100 9.98 17.23 0.52
CA VAL A 100 9.90 18.57 1.09
C VAL A 100 11.15 18.86 1.92
N MET A 101 11.61 17.91 2.75
CA MET A 101 12.85 18.05 3.50
C MET A 101 14.07 18.24 2.59
N ASP A 102 14.19 17.46 1.51
CA ASP A 102 15.29 17.62 0.55
C ASP A 102 15.27 19.01 -0.11
N ARG A 103 14.06 19.50 -0.46
CA ARG A 103 13.88 20.82 -1.06
C ARG A 103 14.18 21.96 -0.09
N LEU A 104 13.82 21.82 1.19
CA LEU A 104 14.06 22.85 2.20
C LEU A 104 15.54 22.91 2.61
N ILE A 105 16.19 21.77 2.80
CA ILE A 105 17.57 21.71 3.31
C ILE A 105 18.60 21.88 2.18
N PHE A 106 18.42 21.17 1.06
CA PHE A 106 19.43 21.10 -0.01
C PHE A 106 19.07 21.95 -1.24
N LYS A 107 17.89 22.60 -1.25
CA LYS A 107 17.35 23.40 -2.38
C LYS A 107 17.21 22.65 -3.71
N ALA A 108 17.44 21.33 -3.71
CA ALA A 108 17.37 20.46 -4.86
C ALA A 108 16.69 19.14 -4.47
N VAL A 109 15.82 18.62 -5.34
CA VAL A 109 15.17 17.33 -5.15
C VAL A 109 16.00 16.26 -5.83
N HIS A 110 16.43 15.25 -5.07
CA HIS A 110 17.24 14.18 -5.63
C HIS A 110 16.47 13.35 -6.67
N PRO A 111 17.12 12.88 -7.76
CA PRO A 111 16.45 12.13 -8.83
C PRO A 111 15.62 10.93 -8.34
N VAL A 112 16.10 10.25 -7.31
CA VAL A 112 15.41 9.13 -6.65
C VAL A 112 14.02 9.52 -6.17
N PHE A 113 13.87 10.69 -5.53
CA PHE A 113 12.57 11.16 -5.06
C PHE A 113 11.74 11.72 -6.22
N LYS A 114 12.38 12.38 -7.18
CA LYS A 114 11.72 12.94 -8.37
C LYS A 114 11.03 11.87 -9.21
N TRP A 115 11.61 10.67 -9.33
CA TRP A 115 11.03 9.56 -10.08
C TRP A 115 10.32 8.53 -9.21
N GLY A 116 10.82 8.26 -8.00
CA GLY A 116 10.24 7.27 -7.11
C GLY A 116 8.82 7.64 -6.71
N VAL A 117 8.58 8.91 -6.32
CA VAL A 117 7.27 9.37 -5.83
C VAL A 117 6.19 9.26 -6.91
N PRO A 118 6.36 9.79 -8.13
CA PRO A 118 5.36 9.63 -9.19
C PRO A 118 5.12 8.17 -9.56
N VAL A 119 6.17 7.35 -9.68
CA VAL A 119 6.04 5.93 -10.02
C VAL A 119 5.19 5.19 -8.98
N TYR A 120 5.41 5.46 -7.69
CA TYR A 120 4.61 4.86 -6.64
C TYR A 120 3.16 5.32 -6.68
N ILE A 121 2.90 6.62 -6.84
CA ILE A 121 1.53 7.15 -6.98
C ILE A 121 0.81 6.48 -8.16
N VAL A 122 1.47 6.38 -9.31
CA VAL A 122 0.91 5.72 -10.49
C VAL A 122 0.60 4.25 -10.22
N THR A 123 1.55 3.49 -9.65
CA THR A 123 1.30 2.08 -9.30
C THR A 123 0.19 1.91 -8.27
N GLN A 124 0.05 2.84 -7.33
CA GLN A 124 -1.01 2.83 -6.33
C GLN A 124 -2.38 3.10 -6.96
N VAL A 125 -2.48 4.08 -7.86
CA VAL A 125 -3.72 4.36 -8.62
C VAL A 125 -4.10 3.18 -9.51
N ILE A 126 -3.13 2.59 -10.21
CA ILE A 126 -3.33 1.36 -10.99
C ILE A 126 -3.86 0.25 -10.07
N CYS A 127 -3.21 0.02 -8.93
CA CYS A 127 -3.60 -1.01 -7.98
C CYS A 127 -5.05 -0.84 -7.47
N ILE A 128 -5.47 0.40 -7.18
CA ILE A 128 -6.85 0.73 -6.82
C ILE A 128 -7.80 0.45 -7.99
N GLY A 129 -7.42 0.82 -9.21
CA GLY A 129 -8.22 0.56 -10.41
C GLY A 129 -8.46 -0.94 -10.68
N PHE A 130 -7.44 -1.76 -10.42
CA PHE A 130 -7.49 -3.22 -10.57
C PHE A 130 -8.10 -3.95 -9.35
N MET A 131 -8.49 -3.25 -8.28
CA MET A 131 -9.12 -3.92 -7.13
C MET A 131 -10.39 -4.67 -7.57
N PRO A 132 -10.62 -5.90 -7.10
CA PRO A 132 -11.82 -6.68 -7.45
C PRO A 132 -13.14 -6.04 -6.95
N SER A 133 -13.04 -5.04 -6.08
CA SER A 133 -14.16 -4.21 -5.62
C SER A 133 -14.62 -3.17 -6.66
N THR A 134 -13.78 -2.83 -7.66
CA THR A 134 -14.15 -1.94 -8.75
C THR A 134 -14.79 -2.73 -9.90
N GLY A 135 -15.64 -2.06 -10.71
CA GLY A 135 -16.29 -2.71 -11.86
C GLY A 135 -15.31 -3.32 -12.86
N ILE A 136 -14.13 -2.71 -13.01
CA ILE A 136 -13.05 -3.19 -13.90
C ILE A 136 -12.39 -4.43 -13.30
N GLY A 137 -12.04 -4.41 -12.01
CA GLY A 137 -11.42 -5.57 -11.35
C GLY A 137 -12.36 -6.77 -11.26
N ARG A 138 -13.67 -6.55 -11.07
CA ARG A 138 -14.67 -7.62 -11.08
C ARG A 138 -14.78 -8.30 -12.45
N ALA A 139 -14.75 -7.51 -13.54
CA ALA A 139 -14.79 -8.05 -14.91
C ALA A 139 -13.57 -8.93 -15.25
N ILE A 140 -12.41 -8.63 -14.66
CA ILE A 140 -11.17 -9.41 -14.88
C ILE A 140 -11.11 -10.64 -13.96
N ALA A 141 -11.52 -10.52 -12.70
CA ALA A 141 -11.41 -11.58 -11.71
C ALA A 141 -12.51 -12.66 -11.85
N PHE A 142 -13.72 -12.26 -12.24
CA PHE A 142 -14.86 -13.16 -12.41
C PHE A 142 -15.59 -12.86 -13.72
N PRO A 143 -15.00 -13.20 -14.88
CA PRO A 143 -15.62 -12.92 -16.18
C PRO A 143 -16.96 -13.63 -16.39
N PHE A 144 -17.29 -14.62 -15.54
CA PHE A 144 -18.51 -15.43 -15.62
C PHE A 144 -19.67 -14.93 -14.75
N ALA A 145 -19.47 -13.91 -13.91
CA ALA A 145 -20.50 -13.41 -12.96
C ALA A 145 -21.38 -12.27 -13.53
N LEU A 146 -21.33 -12.06 -14.85
CA LEU A 146 -22.07 -11.03 -15.60
C LEU A 146 -23.28 -11.60 -16.38
N GLN A 147 -23.67 -12.85 -16.11
CA GLN A 147 -24.92 -13.45 -16.61
C GLN A 147 -25.98 -13.52 -15.51
#